data_AF-A0A3B0ZCH7-F1
#
_entry.id   AF-A0A3B0ZCH7-F1
#
_cell.length_a   1.000
_cell.length_b   1.000
_cell.length_c   1.000
_cell.angle_alpha   90.00
_cell.angle_beta   90.00
_cell.angle_gamma   90.00
#
_symmetry.space_group_name_H-M   'P 1'
#
loop_
_entity.id
_entity.type
_entity.pdbx_description
1 polymer ?
#
loop_
_entity_poly.entity_id
_entity_poly.type
_entity_poly.pdbx_seq_one_letter_code
_entity_poly.pdbx_strand_id
1 'polypeptide(L)'
;AQTGHYANRKNPLITLVDAQATQQVSELVMLVPALEQLLDINTHNLSIDSLSTGQLQDVLGSPPNVIYICAESDIHAFTLAQRLASLPGLEGTTIVAGLLQTDTLTELLFEENQARHNNVKLFPLISKTSNLKQIIGEQQDEAAKIIHNIYCEDQLKQGGTVESNTSLTPWEKLPEGIKDSNRGQADHLLIKLRAIGLTLDEAVTTAEPLVFTPEQIDTLADMEHRRWAAGKRLDGWRPTSGKRDNKQKLSPLLVDFNDLPEEEKHKDKVVVDSLRLIANLKARR
;
A
#
# COMPACT_ATOMS: atom_id res chain seq x y z
N ALA A 1 -1.70 -3.74 5.13
CA ALA A 1 -1.08 -3.97 3.82
C ALA A 1 -0.65 -2.62 3.26
N GLN A 2 0.56 -2.47 2.73
CA GLN A 2 0.97 -1.20 2.13
C GLN A 2 0.30 -1.06 0.76
N THR A 3 -0.55 -0.04 0.58
CA THR A 3 -1.08 0.35 -0.74
C THR A 3 0.01 1.12 -1.48
N GLY A 4 0.53 0.55 -2.56
CA GLY A 4 1.62 1.14 -3.33
C GLY A 4 1.17 1.73 -4.65
N HIS A 5 1.37 3.04 -4.82
CA HIS A 5 1.30 3.72 -6.12
C HIS A 5 2.69 4.16 -6.53
N TYR A 6 3.18 3.63 -7.64
CA TYR A 6 4.57 3.82 -8.06
C TYR A 6 4.71 4.99 -9.03
N ALA A 7 5.88 5.64 -9.03
CA ALA A 7 6.19 6.78 -9.91
C ALA A 7 6.09 6.46 -11.41
N ASN A 8 6.20 5.20 -11.81
CA ASN A 8 6.17 4.75 -13.21
C ASN A 8 4.78 4.84 -13.88
N ARG A 9 3.74 5.26 -13.13
CA ARG A 9 2.34 5.37 -13.58
C ARG A 9 1.68 4.07 -14.07
N LYS A 10 2.32 2.91 -13.86
CA LYS A 10 1.76 1.61 -14.25
C LYS A 10 0.91 1.03 -13.12
N ASN A 11 -0.12 0.29 -13.50
CA ASN A 11 -0.87 -0.54 -12.56
C ASN A 11 0.02 -1.69 -12.07
N PRO A 12 -0.10 -2.11 -10.81
CA PRO A 12 0.50 -3.35 -10.34
C PRO A 12 -0.06 -4.53 -11.13
N LEU A 13 0.84 -5.35 -11.68
CA LEU A 13 0.50 -6.63 -12.28
C LEU A 13 0.37 -7.68 -11.18
N ILE A 14 -0.80 -8.30 -11.08
CA ILE A 14 -1.08 -9.39 -10.15
C ILE A 14 -1.42 -10.63 -10.97
N THR A 15 -0.68 -11.71 -10.75
CA THR A 15 -1.01 -13.03 -11.28
C THR A 15 -1.59 -13.87 -10.16
N LEU A 16 -2.88 -14.21 -10.26
CA LEU A 16 -3.55 -15.13 -9.34
C LEU A 16 -3.50 -16.55 -9.91
N VAL A 17 -3.00 -17.48 -9.11
CA VAL A 17 -2.94 -18.90 -9.44
C VAL A 17 -3.72 -19.66 -8.37
N ASP A 18 -4.82 -20.25 -8.79
CA ASP A 18 -5.73 -21.03 -7.95
C ASP A 18 -6.55 -21.96 -8.84
N ALA A 19 -7.14 -23.04 -8.31
CA ALA A 19 -8.00 -23.91 -9.10
C ALA A 19 -9.21 -23.17 -9.73
N GLN A 20 -9.68 -22.09 -9.08
CA GLN A 20 -10.81 -21.28 -9.52
C GLN A 20 -10.45 -19.78 -9.65
N ALA A 21 -9.19 -19.46 -9.96
CA ALA A 21 -8.68 -18.08 -10.02
C ALA A 21 -9.57 -17.12 -10.83
N THR A 22 -10.01 -17.51 -12.03
CA THR A 22 -10.86 -16.66 -12.88
C THR A 22 -12.20 -16.35 -12.22
N GLN A 23 -12.82 -17.33 -11.56
CA GLN A 23 -14.10 -17.13 -10.87
C GLN A 23 -13.91 -16.21 -9.66
N GLN A 24 -12.89 -16.44 -8.84
CA GLN A 24 -12.61 -15.64 -7.66
C GLN A 24 -12.35 -14.16 -8.00
N VAL A 25 -11.59 -13.88 -9.07
CA VAL A 25 -11.36 -12.51 -9.53
C VAL A 25 -12.65 -11.87 -10.03
N SER A 26 -13.48 -12.61 -10.78
CA SER A 26 -14.76 -12.09 -11.25
C SER A 26 -15.69 -11.71 -10.08
N GLU A 27 -15.78 -12.55 -9.06
CA GLU A 27 -16.55 -12.26 -7.83
C GLU A 27 -16.00 -11.03 -7.09
N LEU A 28 -14.68 -10.93 -6.98
CA LEU A 28 -14.02 -9.80 -6.32
C LEU A 28 -14.24 -8.47 -7.07
N VAL A 29 -14.18 -8.49 -8.39
CA VAL A 29 -14.45 -7.33 -9.25
C VAL A 29 -15.92 -6.91 -9.17
N MET A 30 -16.86 -7.85 -9.08
CA MET A 30 -18.26 -7.51 -8.86
C MET A 30 -18.49 -6.79 -7.52
N LEU A 31 -17.76 -7.17 -6.48
CA LEU A 31 -17.81 -6.52 -5.17
C LEU A 31 -17.08 -5.16 -5.16
N VAL A 32 -15.95 -5.07 -5.86
CA VAL A 32 -15.09 -3.88 -5.92
C VAL A 32 -14.71 -3.57 -7.37
N PRO A 33 -15.60 -2.92 -8.15
CA PRO A 33 -15.36 -2.66 -9.58
C PRO A 33 -14.14 -1.78 -9.87
N ALA A 34 -13.69 -1.00 -8.88
CA ALA A 34 -12.50 -0.18 -9.00
C ALA A 34 -11.22 -0.98 -9.25
N LEU A 35 -11.19 -2.28 -8.94
CA LEU A 35 -9.99 -3.11 -9.12
C LEU A 35 -9.56 -3.21 -10.59
N GLU A 36 -10.50 -3.27 -11.53
CA GLU A 36 -10.18 -3.32 -12.97
C GLU A 36 -9.46 -2.05 -13.47
N GLN A 37 -9.65 -0.92 -12.79
CA GLN A 37 -8.98 0.34 -13.15
C GLN A 37 -7.62 0.48 -12.48
N LEU A 38 -7.41 -0.23 -11.37
CA LEU A 38 -6.26 -0.04 -10.48
C LEU A 38 -5.21 -1.14 -10.59
N LEU A 39 -5.57 -2.31 -11.13
CA LEU A 39 -4.74 -3.50 -11.20
C LEU A 39 -4.79 -4.11 -12.59
N ASP A 40 -3.66 -4.62 -13.04
CA ASP A 40 -3.61 -5.54 -14.18
C ASP A 40 -3.64 -6.95 -13.60
N ILE A 41 -4.71 -7.72 -13.84
CA ILE A 41 -4.90 -9.03 -13.20
C ILE A 41 -4.85 -10.15 -14.25
N ASN A 42 -3.91 -11.07 -14.08
CA ASN A 42 -3.83 -12.32 -14.82
C ASN A 42 -4.33 -13.47 -13.94
N THR A 43 -5.08 -14.41 -14.50
CA THR A 43 -5.60 -15.58 -13.76
C THR A 43 -5.21 -16.87 -14.44
N HIS A 44 -4.76 -17.84 -13.66
CA HIS A 44 -4.48 -19.19 -14.12
C HIS A 44 -5.22 -20.21 -13.24
N ASN A 45 -6.16 -20.95 -13.85
CA ASN A 45 -6.95 -21.98 -13.18
C ASN A 45 -6.13 -23.27 -13.03
N LEU A 46 -5.21 -23.29 -12.07
CA LEU A 46 -4.24 -24.36 -11.85
C LEU A 46 -4.14 -24.67 -10.35
N SER A 47 -4.04 -25.96 -10.02
CA SER A 47 -3.71 -26.38 -8.66
C SER A 47 -2.22 -26.20 -8.41
N ILE A 48 -1.88 -25.38 -7.42
CA ILE A 48 -0.51 -25.05 -7.06
C ILE A 48 0.31 -26.29 -6.63
N ASP A 49 -0.35 -27.31 -6.10
CA ASP A 49 0.27 -28.57 -5.68
C ASP A 49 0.84 -29.35 -6.87
N SER A 50 0.17 -29.24 -8.01
CA SER A 50 0.52 -29.96 -9.23
C SER A 50 1.44 -29.20 -10.19
N LEU A 51 1.82 -27.95 -9.88
CA LEU A 51 2.59 -27.10 -10.78
C LEU A 51 4.01 -27.62 -11.02
N SER A 52 4.29 -28.13 -12.21
CA SER A 52 5.66 -28.38 -12.64
C SER A 52 6.44 -27.06 -12.80
N THR A 53 7.77 -27.13 -12.75
CA THR A 53 8.65 -25.97 -12.98
C THR A 53 8.39 -25.29 -14.33
N GLY A 54 8.13 -26.09 -15.38
CA GLY A 54 7.82 -25.55 -16.72
C GLY A 54 6.49 -24.77 -16.72
N GLN A 55 5.44 -25.33 -16.14
CA GLN A 55 4.15 -24.62 -16.02
C GLN A 55 4.28 -23.33 -15.21
N LEU A 56 5.12 -23.32 -14.17
CA LEU A 56 5.35 -22.12 -13.38
C LEU A 56 6.05 -21.03 -14.19
N GLN A 57 7.01 -21.38 -15.05
CA GLN A 57 7.64 -20.44 -15.97
C GLN A 57 6.64 -19.89 -17.00
N ASP A 58 5.76 -20.74 -17.53
CA ASP A 58 4.70 -20.32 -18.46
C ASP A 58 3.70 -19.36 -17.81
N VAL A 59 3.35 -19.62 -16.54
CA VAL A 59 2.43 -18.79 -15.76
C VAL A 59 3.05 -17.44 -15.39
N LEU A 60 4.31 -17.44 -14.97
CA LEU A 60 4.98 -16.21 -14.53
C LEU A 60 5.42 -15.34 -15.71
N GLY A 61 5.90 -15.94 -16.80
CA GLY A 61 6.47 -15.30 -17.98
C GLY A 61 7.79 -14.56 -17.73
N SER A 62 7.87 -13.83 -16.61
CA SER A 62 9.04 -13.16 -16.07
C SER A 62 9.04 -13.31 -14.53
N PRO A 63 10.20 -13.26 -13.86
CA PRO A 63 10.26 -13.45 -12.42
C PRO A 63 9.52 -12.32 -11.68
N PRO A 64 8.55 -12.63 -10.81
CA PRO A 64 7.81 -11.62 -10.06
C PRO A 64 8.69 -10.99 -8.98
N ASN A 65 8.36 -9.77 -8.56
CA ASN A 65 9.07 -9.12 -7.46
C ASN A 65 8.76 -9.77 -6.11
N VAL A 66 7.51 -10.21 -5.92
CA VAL A 66 7.05 -10.86 -4.70
C VAL A 66 6.02 -11.95 -5.03
N ILE A 67 6.03 -13.04 -4.27
CA ILE A 67 5.00 -14.08 -4.30
C ILE A 67 4.36 -14.14 -2.92
N TYR A 68 3.03 -14.09 -2.86
CA TYR A 68 2.26 -14.32 -1.64
C TYR A 68 1.63 -15.71 -1.69
N ILE A 69 1.82 -16.48 -0.63
CA ILE A 69 1.24 -17.82 -0.49
C ILE A 69 0.14 -17.76 0.57
N CYS A 70 -1.06 -18.15 0.16
CA CYS A 70 -2.19 -18.44 1.03
C CYS A 70 -2.59 -19.89 0.82
N ALA A 71 -2.56 -20.69 1.87
CA ALA A 71 -2.87 -22.12 1.82
C ALA A 71 -3.79 -22.47 2.99
N GLU A 72 -4.43 -23.64 2.91
CA GLU A 72 -5.39 -24.10 3.93
C GLU A 72 -4.72 -24.45 5.28
N SER A 73 -3.41 -24.70 5.27
CA SER A 73 -2.64 -24.97 6.48
C SER A 73 -1.23 -24.37 6.43
N ASP A 74 -0.65 -24.14 7.60
CA ASP A 74 0.70 -23.57 7.76
C ASP A 74 1.78 -24.49 7.18
N ILE A 75 1.60 -25.81 7.34
CA ILE A 75 2.48 -26.82 6.75
C ILE A 75 2.47 -26.70 5.24
N HIS A 76 1.28 -26.58 4.65
CA HIS A 76 1.12 -26.46 3.20
C HIS A 76 1.74 -25.16 2.67
N ALA A 77 1.48 -24.02 3.34
CA ALA A 77 2.08 -22.75 2.99
C ALA A 77 3.62 -22.80 3.04
N PHE A 78 4.16 -23.41 4.10
CA PHE A 78 5.61 -23.57 4.28
C PHE A 78 6.23 -24.48 3.22
N THR A 79 5.67 -25.66 2.98
CA THR A 79 6.17 -26.61 1.96
C THR A 79 6.17 -25.97 0.57
N LEU A 80 5.11 -25.23 0.23
CA LEU A 80 5.04 -24.52 -1.04
C LEU A 80 6.11 -23.42 -1.13
N ALA A 81 6.33 -22.67 -0.06
CA ALA A 81 7.36 -21.63 -0.01
C ALA A 81 8.77 -22.19 -0.27
N GLN A 82 9.11 -23.32 0.38
CA GLN A 82 10.39 -24.01 0.18
C GLN A 82 10.55 -24.52 -1.25
N ARG A 83 9.48 -25.11 -1.80
CA ARG A 83 9.47 -25.59 -3.18
C ARG A 83 9.76 -24.44 -4.14
N LEU A 84 9.03 -23.33 -4.02
CA LEU A 84 9.21 -22.15 -4.88
C LEU A 84 10.59 -21.52 -4.71
N ALA A 85 11.12 -21.43 -3.49
CA ALA A 85 12.45 -20.89 -3.23
C ALA A 85 13.59 -21.72 -3.85
N SER A 86 13.34 -23.00 -4.10
CA SER A 86 14.29 -23.91 -4.75
C SER A 86 14.21 -23.89 -6.27
N LEU A 87 13.26 -23.17 -6.87
CA LEU A 87 13.09 -23.12 -8.33
C LEU A 87 14.07 -22.12 -8.97
N PRO A 88 14.78 -22.52 -10.04
CA PRO A 88 15.63 -21.61 -10.79
C PRO A 88 14.83 -20.44 -11.38
N GLY A 89 15.40 -19.24 -11.32
CA GLY A 89 14.80 -18.01 -11.83
C GLY A 89 14.02 -17.20 -10.79
N LEU A 90 13.89 -17.68 -9.55
CA LEU A 90 13.24 -16.95 -8.45
C LEU A 90 14.24 -16.42 -7.39
N GLU A 91 15.53 -16.37 -7.71
CA GLU A 91 16.59 -15.99 -6.76
C GLU A 91 16.43 -14.54 -6.26
N GLY A 92 15.86 -13.65 -7.09
CA GLY A 92 15.54 -12.26 -6.73
C GLY A 92 14.12 -12.03 -6.22
N THR A 93 13.28 -13.06 -6.20
CA THR A 93 11.86 -12.96 -5.84
C THR A 93 11.69 -13.14 -4.34
N THR A 94 11.04 -12.19 -3.67
CA THR A 94 10.67 -12.38 -2.26
C THR A 94 9.43 -13.28 -2.16
N ILE A 95 9.52 -14.38 -1.42
CA ILE A 95 8.40 -15.29 -1.19
C ILE A 95 7.86 -15.06 0.22
N VAL A 96 6.56 -14.77 0.34
CA VAL A 96 5.89 -14.50 1.61
C VAL A 96 4.83 -15.56 1.86
N ALA A 97 5.03 -16.39 2.89
CA ALA A 97 4.06 -17.42 3.29
C ALA A 97 3.24 -16.97 4.50
N GLY A 98 1.93 -16.82 4.32
CA GLY A 98 1.01 -16.51 5.41
C GLY A 98 0.77 -17.73 6.29
N LEU A 99 0.96 -17.59 7.61
CA LEU A 99 0.74 -18.64 8.60
C LEU A 99 -0.41 -18.25 9.53
N LEU A 100 -1.36 -19.15 9.75
CA LEU A 100 -2.53 -18.98 10.60
C LEU A 100 -2.14 -19.07 12.09
N GLN A 101 -1.25 -19.98 12.49
CA GLN A 101 -0.88 -20.18 13.88
C GLN A 101 0.55 -19.73 14.19
N THR A 102 0.73 -19.25 15.42
CA THR A 102 2.05 -19.00 16.01
C THR A 102 2.30 -20.02 17.10
N ASP A 103 2.84 -21.16 16.69
CA ASP A 103 3.34 -22.15 17.62
C ASP A 103 4.87 -21.98 17.71
N THR A 104 5.49 -22.38 18.81
CA THR A 104 6.95 -22.33 19.01
C THR A 104 7.74 -23.05 17.91
N LEU A 105 7.12 -24.05 17.26
CA LEU A 105 7.70 -24.73 16.11
C LEU A 105 7.86 -23.80 14.90
N THR A 106 6.94 -22.86 14.72
CA THR A 106 7.02 -21.88 13.64
C THR A 106 8.24 -20.98 13.80
N GLU A 107 8.55 -20.54 15.03
CA GLU A 107 9.74 -19.72 15.35
C GLU A 107 11.05 -20.47 15.09
N LEU A 108 11.14 -21.75 15.45
CA LEU A 108 12.30 -22.59 15.13
C LEU A 108 12.47 -22.78 13.62
N LEU A 109 11.36 -23.00 12.90
CA LEU A 109 11.38 -23.08 11.43
C LEU A 109 11.77 -21.75 10.78
N PHE A 110 11.42 -20.61 11.38
CA PHE A 110 11.85 -19.29 10.91
C PHE A 110 13.37 -19.13 10.98
N GLU A 111 13.99 -19.51 12.10
CA GLU A 111 15.44 -19.40 12.31
C GLU A 111 16.21 -20.33 11.35
N GLU A 112 15.78 -21.59 11.23
CA GLU A 112 16.40 -22.53 10.28
C GLU A 112 16.20 -22.10 8.81
N ASN A 113 15.05 -21.52 8.48
CA ASN A 113 14.74 -21.12 7.11
C ASN A 113 15.51 -19.86 6.69
N GLN A 114 15.64 -18.87 7.57
CA GLN A 114 16.51 -17.71 7.30
C GLN A 114 17.96 -18.13 7.01
N ALA A 115 18.43 -19.23 7.61
CA ALA A 115 19.76 -19.76 7.33
C ALA A 115 19.88 -20.49 5.98
N ARG A 116 18.77 -21.00 5.41
CA ARG A 116 18.76 -21.76 4.14
C ARG A 116 18.34 -20.94 2.91
N HIS A 117 17.32 -20.10 3.05
CA HIS A 117 16.73 -19.33 1.95
C HIS A 117 16.43 -17.89 2.37
N ASN A 118 17.35 -16.97 2.05
CA ASN A 118 17.22 -15.55 2.39
C ASN A 118 15.99 -14.86 1.75
N ASN A 119 15.42 -15.44 0.69
CA ASN A 119 14.28 -14.87 -0.03
C ASN A 119 12.90 -15.33 0.50
N VAL A 120 12.84 -16.27 1.45
CA VAL A 120 11.58 -16.73 2.06
C VAL A 120 11.31 -15.99 3.37
N LYS A 121 10.12 -15.40 3.47
CA LYS A 121 9.60 -14.72 4.66
C LYS A 121 8.31 -15.41 5.08
N LEU A 122 8.27 -15.98 6.28
CA LEU A 122 6.99 -16.42 6.82
C LEU A 122 6.32 -15.23 7.54
N PHE A 123 5.00 -15.16 7.49
CA PHE A 123 4.24 -14.05 8.02
C PHE A 123 3.11 -14.60 8.90
N PRO A 124 3.21 -14.49 10.23
CA PRO A 124 2.19 -15.00 11.11
C PRO A 124 1.00 -14.04 11.11
N LEU A 125 -0.07 -14.43 10.42
CA LEU A 125 -1.25 -13.59 10.16
C LEU A 125 -1.89 -13.17 11.48
N ILE A 126 -2.36 -14.12 12.29
CA ILE A 126 -3.16 -13.81 13.49
C ILE A 126 -2.35 -12.96 14.49
N SER A 127 -1.12 -13.34 14.82
CA SER A 127 -0.35 -12.61 15.83
C SER A 127 0.04 -11.20 15.38
N LYS A 128 0.25 -10.98 14.07
CA LYS A 128 0.60 -9.66 13.53
C LYS A 128 -0.61 -8.79 13.24
N THR A 129 -1.76 -9.35 12.85
CA THR A 129 -2.94 -8.57 12.47
C THR A 129 -4.01 -8.47 13.56
N SER A 130 -4.08 -9.45 14.47
CA SER A 130 -5.17 -9.60 15.44
C SER A 130 -4.68 -9.47 16.88
N ASN A 131 -3.83 -8.48 17.16
CA ASN A 131 -3.40 -8.17 18.53
C ASN A 131 -3.99 -6.83 19.00
N LEU A 132 -4.26 -6.72 20.31
CA LEU A 132 -4.83 -5.52 20.94
C LEU A 132 -4.02 -4.26 20.64
N LYS A 133 -2.70 -4.37 20.48
CA LYS A 133 -1.83 -3.24 20.18
C LYS A 133 -2.06 -2.68 18.77
N GLN A 134 -2.38 -3.54 17.80
CA GLN A 134 -2.76 -3.13 16.44
C GLN A 134 -4.23 -2.69 16.36
N ILE A 135 -5.11 -3.32 17.15
CA ILE A 135 -6.55 -3.02 17.16
C ILE A 135 -6.87 -1.72 17.92
N ILE A 136 -6.18 -1.45 19.04
CA ILE A 136 -6.47 -0.33 19.96
C ILE A 136 -5.33 0.68 20.00
N GLY A 137 -4.08 0.26 19.78
CA GLY A 137 -2.89 1.02 20.19
C GLY A 137 -2.55 2.26 19.36
N GLU A 138 -3.42 2.71 18.45
CA GLU A 138 -3.27 3.96 17.67
C GLU A 138 -1.88 4.18 17.02
N GLN A 139 -1.07 3.12 16.87
CA GLN A 139 0.32 3.28 16.44
C GLN A 139 0.42 3.80 15.00
N GLN A 140 -0.57 3.47 14.17
CA GLN A 140 -0.71 4.00 12.82
C GLN A 140 -1.21 5.46 12.83
N ASP A 141 -1.87 5.89 13.89
CA ASP A 141 -2.49 7.21 13.99
C ASP A 141 -1.46 8.30 14.29
N GLU A 142 -0.35 8.01 14.97
CA GLU A 142 0.64 9.05 15.28
C GLU A 142 1.16 9.73 14.00
N ALA A 143 1.56 8.95 13.00
CA ALA A 143 1.99 9.48 11.71
C ALA A 143 0.84 10.16 10.95
N ALA A 144 -0.36 9.57 11.00
CA ALA A 144 -1.54 10.12 10.34
C ALA A 144 -2.02 11.44 10.96
N LYS A 145 -1.87 11.61 12.28
CA LYS A 145 -2.17 12.84 13.02
C LYS A 145 -1.20 13.96 12.62
N ILE A 146 0.08 13.66 12.41
CA ILE A 146 1.06 14.65 11.91
C ILE A 146 0.62 15.18 10.53
N ILE A 147 0.27 14.27 9.62
CA ILE A 147 -0.25 14.62 8.29
C ILE A 147 -1.47 15.53 8.41
N HIS A 148 -2.44 15.12 9.23
CA HIS A 148 -3.68 15.86 9.41
C HIS A 148 -3.45 17.26 9.97
N ASN A 149 -2.53 17.40 10.92
CA ASN A 149 -2.20 18.69 11.52
C ASN A 149 -1.56 19.63 10.51
N ILE A 150 -0.62 19.16 9.68
CA ILE A 150 -0.01 19.96 8.60
C ILE A 150 -1.09 20.46 7.64
N TYR A 151 -1.99 19.56 7.23
CA TYR A 151 -3.12 19.93 6.38
C TYR A 151 -3.99 21.02 7.02
N CYS A 152 -4.34 20.87 8.30
CA CYS A 152 -5.16 21.87 9.00
C CYS A 152 -4.44 23.23 9.09
N GLU A 153 -3.15 23.24 9.43
CA GLU A 153 -2.36 24.47 9.52
C GLU A 153 -2.29 25.22 8.18
N ASP A 154 -2.07 24.49 7.09
CA ASP A 154 -2.06 25.05 5.74
C ASP A 154 -3.42 25.63 5.35
N GLN A 155 -4.49 24.87 5.53
CA GLN A 155 -5.83 25.31 5.18
C GLN A 155 -6.30 26.50 6.03
N LEU A 156 -5.90 26.59 7.30
CA LEU A 156 -6.16 27.76 8.15
C LEU A 156 -5.38 29.00 7.67
N LYS A 157 -4.13 28.84 7.23
CA LYS A 157 -3.33 29.95 6.65
C LYS A 157 -3.96 30.48 5.36
N GLN A 158 -4.60 29.61 4.58
CA GLN A 158 -5.36 29.97 3.38
C GLN A 158 -6.76 30.53 3.69
N GLY A 159 -7.13 30.72 4.96
CA GLY A 159 -8.40 31.30 5.39
C GLY A 159 -9.58 30.32 5.43
N GLY A 160 -9.32 29.01 5.39
CA GLY A 160 -10.34 27.97 5.54
C GLY A 160 -10.98 28.00 6.93
N THR A 161 -12.26 27.64 7.00
CA THR A 161 -13.01 27.52 8.26
C THR A 161 -13.69 26.16 8.35
N VAL A 162 -14.15 25.78 9.54
CA VAL A 162 -14.90 24.53 9.72
C VAL A 162 -16.20 24.52 8.90
N GLU A 163 -16.80 25.70 8.63
CA GLU A 163 -17.98 25.80 7.76
C GLU A 163 -17.65 25.53 6.30
N SER A 164 -16.49 25.98 5.81
CA SER A 164 -16.08 25.77 4.41
C SER A 164 -15.43 24.39 4.19
N ASN A 165 -14.78 23.84 5.22
CA ASN A 165 -14.10 22.55 5.17
C ASN A 165 -14.29 21.79 6.48
N THR A 166 -15.18 20.79 6.45
CA THR A 166 -15.48 19.92 7.60
C THR A 166 -14.29 19.08 8.06
N SER A 167 -13.23 19.01 7.26
CA SER A 167 -12.00 18.29 7.62
C SER A 167 -11.17 19.07 8.64
N LEU A 168 -11.43 20.36 8.85
CA LEU A 168 -10.74 21.22 9.83
C LEU A 168 -11.16 20.97 11.29
N THR A 169 -11.55 19.73 11.61
CA THR A 169 -11.93 19.31 12.96
C THR A 169 -10.81 18.52 13.63
N PRO A 170 -10.81 18.45 14.98
CA PRO A 170 -9.88 17.58 15.71
C PRO A 170 -9.93 16.13 15.25
N TRP A 171 -8.80 15.43 15.33
CA TRP A 171 -8.63 14.04 14.86
C TRP A 171 -9.76 13.12 15.34
N GLU A 172 -10.13 13.21 16.61
CA GLU A 172 -11.12 12.34 17.26
C GLU A 172 -12.51 12.46 16.62
N LYS A 173 -12.81 13.62 16.02
CA LYS A 173 -14.10 13.90 15.37
C LYS A 173 -14.08 13.67 13.86
N LEU A 174 -12.93 13.32 13.28
CA LEU A 174 -12.84 13.05 11.84
C LEU A 174 -13.63 11.79 11.48
N PRO A 175 -14.34 11.79 10.33
CA PRO A 175 -14.83 10.57 9.72
C PRO A 175 -13.71 9.55 9.49
N GLU A 176 -13.97 8.27 9.74
CA GLU A 176 -12.95 7.21 9.59
C GLU A 176 -12.33 7.16 8.20
N GLY A 177 -13.11 7.36 7.13
CA GLY A 177 -12.55 7.41 5.77
C GLY A 177 -11.52 8.53 5.54
N ILE A 178 -11.55 9.61 6.33
CA ILE A 178 -10.51 10.65 6.30
C ILE A 178 -9.28 10.19 7.10
N LYS A 179 -9.50 9.61 8.29
CA LYS A 179 -8.40 9.04 9.09
C LYS A 179 -7.65 7.95 8.33
N ASP A 180 -8.38 7.06 7.66
CA ASP A 180 -7.81 5.99 6.82
C ASP A 180 -7.05 6.54 5.62
N SER A 181 -7.50 7.64 5.01
CA SER A 181 -6.72 8.32 3.97
C SER A 181 -5.38 8.82 4.51
N ASN A 182 -5.35 9.40 5.72
CA ASN A 182 -4.12 9.86 6.35
C ASN A 182 -3.21 8.69 6.78
N ARG A 183 -3.78 7.60 7.30
CA ARG A 183 -3.04 6.35 7.59
C ARG A 183 -2.42 5.76 6.33
N GLY A 184 -3.18 5.69 5.23
CA GLY A 184 -2.69 5.22 3.94
C GLY A 184 -1.56 6.08 3.37
N GLN A 185 -1.61 7.40 3.57
CA GLN A 185 -0.50 8.28 3.21
C GLN A 185 0.76 8.01 4.04
N ALA A 186 0.63 7.82 5.36
CA ALA A 186 1.76 7.47 6.23
C ALA A 186 2.39 6.11 5.86
N ASP A 187 1.57 5.14 5.43
CA ASP A 187 2.05 3.84 4.95
C ASP A 187 2.75 3.92 3.59
N HIS A 188 2.44 4.95 2.80
CA HIS A 188 3.05 5.17 1.49
C HIS A 188 4.47 5.79 1.55
N LEU A 189 4.95 6.17 2.75
CA LEU A 189 6.24 6.85 2.94
C LEU A 189 7.42 6.11 2.27
N LEU A 190 7.60 4.82 2.52
CA LEU A 190 8.77 4.08 2.02
C LEU A 190 8.77 3.97 0.49
N ILE A 191 7.59 3.91 -0.12
CA ILE A 191 7.43 3.84 -1.57
C ILE A 191 7.77 5.19 -2.20
N LYS A 192 7.34 6.28 -1.57
CA LYS A 192 7.69 7.65 -1.93
C LYS A 192 9.19 7.94 -1.83
N LEU A 193 9.84 7.56 -0.73
CA LEU A 193 11.29 7.74 -0.57
C LEU A 193 12.07 6.99 -1.66
N ARG A 194 11.71 5.72 -1.91
CA ARG A 194 12.35 4.93 -2.96
C ARG A 194 12.18 5.55 -4.35
N ALA A 195 11.00 6.13 -4.63
CA ALA A 195 10.72 6.75 -5.92
C ALA A 195 11.64 7.93 -6.24
N ILE A 196 12.15 8.62 -5.22
CA ILE A 196 13.10 9.73 -5.36
C ILE A 196 14.55 9.32 -5.05
N GLY A 197 14.82 8.01 -4.98
CA GLY A 197 16.17 7.47 -4.78
C GLY A 197 16.69 7.51 -3.35
N LEU A 198 15.80 7.63 -2.35
CA LEU A 198 16.18 7.68 -0.93
C LEU A 198 15.73 6.46 -0.15
N THR A 199 16.50 6.12 0.87
CA THR A 199 16.15 5.18 1.92
C THR A 199 15.60 5.90 3.15
N LEU A 200 14.99 5.15 4.08
CA LEU A 200 14.54 5.71 5.35
C LEU A 200 15.71 6.22 6.18
N ASP A 201 16.84 5.51 6.17
CA ASP A 201 18.02 5.90 6.94
C ASP A 201 18.61 7.20 6.39
N GLU A 202 18.75 7.33 5.07
CA GLU A 202 19.17 8.60 4.44
C GLU A 202 18.18 9.73 4.75
N ALA A 203 16.88 9.44 4.84
CA ALA A 203 15.86 10.43 5.18
C ALA A 203 15.94 10.94 6.64
N VAL A 204 16.63 10.21 7.53
CA VAL A 204 16.66 10.46 8.98
C VAL A 204 18.05 10.87 9.47
N THR A 205 19.11 10.38 8.83
CA THR A 205 20.50 10.57 9.27
C THR A 205 21.13 11.89 8.85
N THR A 206 20.50 12.65 7.95
CA THR A 206 21.03 13.96 7.56
C THR A 206 20.82 14.98 8.67
N ALA A 207 21.93 15.57 9.16
CA ALA A 207 21.88 16.70 10.09
C ALA A 207 21.19 17.93 9.47
N GLU A 208 21.21 18.03 8.14
CA GLU A 208 20.53 19.07 7.38
C GLU A 208 19.08 18.67 7.04
N PRO A 209 18.17 19.66 6.88
CA PRO A 209 16.84 19.42 6.34
C PRO A 209 16.90 18.69 5.01
N LEU A 210 16.06 17.66 4.84
CA LEU A 210 15.81 17.15 3.48
C LEU A 210 15.23 18.28 2.64
N VAL A 211 15.97 18.67 1.62
CA VAL A 211 15.54 19.61 0.60
C VAL A 211 15.25 18.80 -0.65
N PHE A 212 13.98 18.76 -1.05
CA PHE A 212 13.57 18.12 -2.29
C PHE A 212 13.72 19.10 -3.45
N THR A 213 14.14 18.59 -4.60
CA THR A 213 14.11 19.39 -5.84
C THR A 213 12.66 19.60 -6.29
N PRO A 214 12.37 20.63 -7.11
CA PRO A 214 11.03 20.83 -7.66
C PRO A 214 10.47 19.58 -8.36
N GLU A 215 11.31 18.85 -9.09
CA GLU A 215 10.94 17.63 -9.81
C GLU A 215 10.59 16.49 -8.84
N GLN A 216 11.30 16.37 -7.71
CA GLN A 216 10.99 15.40 -6.66
C GLN A 216 9.65 15.75 -6.00
N ILE A 217 9.39 17.02 -5.72
CA ILE A 217 8.12 17.49 -5.16
C ILE A 217 6.96 17.16 -6.10
N ASP A 218 7.09 17.48 -7.39
CA ASP A 218 6.06 17.17 -8.38
C ASP A 218 5.81 15.66 -8.53
N THR A 219 6.88 14.85 -8.51
CA THR A 219 6.76 13.38 -8.53
C THR A 219 6.00 12.87 -7.31
N LEU A 220 6.33 13.36 -6.12
CA LEU A 220 5.68 12.94 -4.87
C LEU A 220 4.22 13.40 -4.77
N ALA A 221 3.90 14.56 -5.34
CA ALA A 221 2.54 15.09 -5.42
C ALA A 221 1.67 14.26 -6.38
N ASP A 222 2.14 13.94 -7.60
CA ASP A 222 1.41 13.03 -8.52
C ASP A 222 1.18 11.66 -7.86
N MET A 223 2.20 11.12 -7.20
CA MET A 223 2.08 9.86 -6.46
C MET A 223 1.04 9.93 -5.34
N GLU A 224 0.97 11.05 -4.61
CA GLU A 224 -0.03 11.22 -3.56
C GLU A 224 -1.44 11.34 -4.12
N HIS A 225 -1.63 12.17 -5.15
CA HIS A 225 -2.93 12.32 -5.79
C HIS A 225 -3.45 10.98 -6.31
N ARG A 226 -2.59 10.21 -6.99
CA ARG A 226 -2.95 8.88 -7.51
C ARG A 226 -3.33 7.91 -6.40
N ARG A 227 -2.61 7.93 -5.27
CA ARG A 227 -2.94 7.14 -4.08
C ARG A 227 -4.28 7.54 -3.48
N TRP A 228 -4.52 8.84 -3.32
CA TRP A 228 -5.79 9.38 -2.84
C TRP A 228 -6.95 9.00 -3.77
N ALA A 229 -6.78 9.19 -5.08
CA ALA A 229 -7.79 8.92 -6.07
C ALA A 229 -8.12 7.43 -6.17
N ALA A 230 -7.13 6.55 -5.98
CA ALA A 230 -7.35 5.11 -5.88
C ALA A 230 -8.16 4.74 -4.62
N GLY A 231 -7.79 5.28 -3.45
CA GLY A 231 -8.56 5.10 -2.22
C GLY A 231 -10.02 5.54 -2.38
N LYS A 232 -10.26 6.68 -3.04
CA LYS A 232 -11.60 7.15 -3.36
C LYS A 232 -12.36 6.21 -4.29
N ARG A 233 -11.73 5.67 -5.33
CA ARG A 233 -12.37 4.68 -6.22
C ARG A 233 -12.73 3.41 -5.46
N LEU A 234 -11.84 2.91 -4.61
CA LEU A 234 -12.10 1.75 -3.74
C LEU A 234 -13.26 2.00 -2.76
N ASP A 235 -13.39 3.23 -2.27
CA ASP A 235 -14.53 3.68 -1.47
C ASP A 235 -15.82 3.87 -2.30
N GLY A 236 -15.80 3.62 -3.61
CA GLY A 236 -16.94 3.75 -4.51
C GLY A 236 -17.20 5.15 -5.05
N TRP A 237 -16.23 6.07 -4.95
CA TRP A 237 -16.35 7.39 -5.56
C TRP A 237 -16.12 7.35 -7.07
N ARG A 238 -16.85 8.18 -7.79
CA ARG A 238 -16.81 8.29 -9.26
C ARG A 238 -16.52 9.71 -9.72
N PRO A 239 -15.83 9.88 -10.86
CA PRO A 239 -15.59 11.20 -11.44
C PRO A 239 -16.91 11.87 -11.85
N THR A 240 -16.91 13.20 -11.84
CA THR A 240 -18.00 14.03 -12.37
C THR A 240 -17.44 15.32 -12.97
N SER A 241 -18.09 15.86 -13.99
CA SER A 241 -17.81 17.23 -14.47
C SER A 241 -18.52 18.30 -13.63
N GLY A 242 -19.46 17.89 -12.77
CA GLY A 242 -20.23 18.79 -11.90
C GLY A 242 -19.56 19.03 -10.55
N LYS A 243 -20.32 19.64 -9.62
CA LYS A 243 -19.87 19.84 -8.24
C LYS A 243 -19.76 18.49 -7.51
N ARG A 244 -18.90 18.46 -6.49
CA ARG A 244 -18.77 17.32 -5.57
C ARG A 244 -20.13 17.01 -4.92
N ASP A 245 -20.51 15.74 -4.91
CA ASP A 245 -21.69 15.22 -4.24
C ASP A 245 -21.30 14.07 -3.31
N ASN A 246 -21.28 14.33 -2.00
CA ASN A 246 -20.89 13.33 -1.02
C ASN A 246 -21.93 12.20 -0.87
N LYS A 247 -23.23 12.46 -1.14
CA LYS A 247 -24.29 11.45 -1.02
C LYS A 247 -24.19 10.42 -2.15
N GLN A 248 -23.93 10.90 -3.36
CA GLN A 248 -23.76 10.05 -4.55
C GLN A 248 -22.31 9.58 -4.77
N LYS A 249 -21.39 10.00 -3.88
CA LYS A 249 -19.95 9.78 -3.98
C LYS A 249 -19.39 10.23 -5.34
N LEU A 250 -19.69 11.45 -5.74
CA LEU A 250 -19.16 12.06 -6.97
C LEU A 250 -18.12 13.12 -6.62
N SER A 251 -16.98 13.10 -7.31
CA SER A 251 -15.92 14.09 -7.11
C SER A 251 -15.34 14.57 -8.44
N PRO A 252 -15.21 15.88 -8.68
CA PRO A 252 -14.57 16.41 -9.88
C PRO A 252 -13.05 16.23 -9.86
N LEU A 253 -12.47 15.91 -8.71
CA LEU A 253 -11.02 15.77 -8.54
C LEU A 253 -10.53 14.36 -8.91
N LEU A 254 -11.40 13.44 -9.33
CA LEU A 254 -10.99 12.09 -9.77
C LEU A 254 -10.52 12.09 -11.23
N VAL A 255 -9.56 12.96 -11.52
CA VAL A 255 -8.91 13.17 -12.84
C VAL A 255 -7.40 12.92 -12.72
N ASP A 256 -6.67 12.98 -13.85
CA ASP A 256 -5.20 12.92 -13.83
C ASP A 256 -4.64 14.11 -13.06
N PHE A 257 -3.48 13.95 -12.40
CA PHE A 257 -2.82 15.01 -11.65
C PHE A 257 -2.60 16.26 -12.51
N ASN A 258 -2.26 16.10 -13.79
CA ASN A 258 -2.03 17.22 -14.69
C ASN A 258 -3.29 18.08 -14.94
N ASP A 259 -4.47 17.47 -14.84
CA ASP A 259 -5.77 18.10 -15.08
C ASP A 259 -6.37 18.72 -13.80
N LEU A 260 -5.69 18.59 -12.65
CA LEU A 260 -6.15 19.21 -11.41
C LEU A 260 -6.04 20.74 -11.47
N PRO A 261 -6.97 21.46 -10.82
CA PRO A 261 -6.78 22.87 -10.50
C PRO A 261 -5.52 23.08 -9.67
N GLU A 262 -4.80 24.18 -9.90
CA GLU A 262 -3.54 24.48 -9.19
C GLU A 262 -3.70 24.55 -7.67
N GLU A 263 -4.84 25.02 -7.18
CA GLU A 263 -5.18 25.04 -5.75
C GLU A 263 -5.24 23.63 -5.15
N GLU A 264 -5.67 22.63 -5.92
CA GLU A 264 -5.73 21.23 -5.47
C GLU A 264 -4.34 20.58 -5.55
N LYS A 265 -3.57 20.86 -6.61
CA LYS A 265 -2.16 20.41 -6.70
C LYS A 265 -1.32 20.92 -5.54
N HIS A 266 -1.58 22.13 -5.07
CA HIS A 266 -0.87 22.71 -3.92
C HIS A 266 -1.03 21.84 -2.66
N LYS A 267 -2.21 21.27 -2.42
CA LYS A 267 -2.46 20.40 -1.26
C LYS A 267 -1.59 19.15 -1.29
N ASP A 268 -1.44 18.54 -2.46
CA ASP A 268 -0.56 17.37 -2.65
C ASP A 268 0.92 17.71 -2.46
N LYS A 269 1.33 18.95 -2.78
CA LYS A 269 2.69 19.45 -2.55
C LYS A 269 2.97 19.73 -1.08
N VAL A 270 2.05 20.36 -0.36
CA VAL A 270 2.20 20.63 1.09
C VAL A 270 2.31 19.31 1.88
N VAL A 271 1.61 18.27 1.43
CA VAL A 271 1.72 16.94 2.00
C VAL A 271 3.15 16.37 1.92
N VAL A 272 3.96 16.76 0.93
CA VAL A 272 5.36 16.32 0.82
C VAL A 272 6.18 16.73 2.05
N ASP A 273 5.86 17.87 2.66
CA ASP A 273 6.54 18.37 3.86
C ASP A 273 6.36 17.43 5.07
N SER A 274 5.26 16.67 5.10
CA SER A 274 4.99 15.68 6.15
C SER A 274 5.96 14.50 6.12
N LEU A 275 6.55 14.17 4.96
CA LEU A 275 7.40 12.98 4.79
C LEU A 275 8.58 12.98 5.75
N ARG A 276 9.20 14.13 5.98
CA ARG A 276 10.35 14.25 6.89
C ARG A 276 9.97 13.97 8.34
N LEU A 277 8.86 14.55 8.81
CA LEU A 277 8.40 14.35 10.18
C LEU A 277 8.01 12.89 10.43
N ILE A 278 7.35 12.26 9.46
CA ILE A 278 6.95 10.86 9.54
C ILE A 278 8.18 9.94 9.48
N ALA A 279 9.17 10.24 8.63
CA ALA A 279 10.41 9.47 8.55
C ALA A 279 11.14 9.43 9.90
N ASN A 280 11.29 10.60 10.54
CA ASN A 280 11.87 10.71 11.88
C ASN A 280 11.08 9.95 12.95
N LEU A 281 9.75 9.97 12.87
CA LEU A 281 8.89 9.22 13.79
C LEU A 281 9.07 7.70 13.61
N LYS A 282 9.11 7.22 12.35
CA LYS A 282 9.21 5.79 12.05
C LYS A 282 10.59 5.21 12.38
N ALA A 283 11.67 5.97 12.27
CA ALA A 283 13.01 5.48 12.63
C ALA A 283 13.28 5.36 14.14
N ARG A 284 12.42 5.94 14.99
CA ARG A 284 12.53 5.83 16.46
C ARG A 284 11.84 4.58 17.03
N ARG A 285 11.23 3.75 16.19
CA ARG A 285 10.44 2.56 16.56
C ARG A 285 11.12 1.29 16.06
#